data_AF-B3PG31-F1
#
_entry.id   AF-B3PG31-F1
#
_cell.length_a   1.000
_cell.length_b   1.000
_cell.length_c   1.000
_cell.angle_alpha   90.00
_cell.angle_beta   90.00
_cell.angle_gamma   90.00
#
_symmetry.space_group_name_H-M   'P 1'
#
loop_
_entity.id
_entity.type
_entity.pdbx_description
1 polymer ?
#
loop_
_entity_poly.entity_id
_entity_poly.type
_entity_poly.pdbx_seq_one_letter_code
_entity_poly.pdbx_strand_id
1 'polypeptide(L)'
;MPVIARILPMTTLNIGEQAFDSKDIASKVQSDIRFLISRLQHLEQQPNPNPIVLQTYRDMLESRQAVLDWLVQDKKAVVNH
;
A
#
# COMPACT_ATOMS: atom_id res chain seq x y z
N MET A 1 28.28 -14.26 -22.26
CA MET A 1 27.15 -13.66 -21.52
C MET A 1 27.36 -13.88 -20.03
N PRO A 2 27.12 -12.87 -19.19
CA PRO A 2 26.64 -13.14 -17.84
C PRO A 2 25.29 -12.45 -17.62
N VAL A 3 24.31 -13.23 -17.16
CA VAL A 3 23.07 -12.72 -16.58
C VAL A 3 23.45 -12.10 -15.24
N ILE A 4 23.42 -10.77 -15.17
CA ILE A 4 23.57 -10.05 -13.91
C ILE A 4 22.25 -10.23 -13.16
N ALA A 5 22.14 -11.30 -12.37
CA ALA A 5 21.09 -11.45 -11.38
C ALA A 5 21.31 -10.36 -10.32
N ARG A 6 20.67 -9.22 -10.54
CA ARG A 6 20.65 -8.10 -9.60
C ARG A 6 19.84 -8.54 -8.39
N ILE A 7 20.52 -9.00 -7.34
CA ILE A 7 19.92 -9.23 -6.02
C ILE A 7 19.48 -7.85 -5.52
N LEU A 8 18.18 -7.58 -5.56
CA LEU A 8 17.61 -6.44 -4.85
C LEU A 8 17.77 -6.74 -3.35
N PRO A 9 18.30 -5.80 -2.54
CA PRO A 9 18.34 -6.00 -1.11
C PRO A 9 16.91 -6.23 -0.60
N MET A 10 16.69 -7.33 0.14
CA MET A 10 15.46 -7.52 0.90
C MET A 10 15.31 -6.34 1.86
N THR A 11 14.48 -5.38 1.49
CA THR A 11 14.14 -4.25 2.36
C THR A 11 13.23 -4.78 3.45
N THR A 12 13.80 -5.17 4.58
CA THR A 12 13.03 -5.62 5.74
C THR A 12 12.61 -4.41 6.56
N LEU A 13 11.32 -4.23 6.79
CA LEU A 13 10.78 -3.20 7.66
C LEU A 13 10.72 -3.75 9.08
N ASN A 14 11.41 -3.09 10.01
CA ASN A 14 11.37 -3.44 11.42
C ASN A 14 10.28 -2.62 12.12
N ILE A 15 9.29 -3.29 12.72
CA ILE A 15 8.25 -2.68 13.54
C ILE A 15 8.38 -3.28 14.95
N GLY A 16 8.94 -2.52 15.88
CA GLY A 16 9.35 -3.05 17.19
C GLY A 16 10.44 -4.12 17.04
N GLU A 17 10.24 -5.29 17.64
CA GLU A 17 11.15 -6.44 17.56
C GLU A 17 10.89 -7.34 16.32
N GLN A 18 9.93 -6.99 15.46
CA GLN A 18 9.52 -7.83 14.33
C GLN A 18 10.01 -7.28 12.99
N ALA A 19 10.65 -8.14 12.22
CA ALA A 19 11.13 -7.86 10.88
C ALA A 19 10.13 -8.38 9.83
N PHE A 20 9.63 -7.50 8.96
CA PHE A 20 8.69 -7.84 7.90
C PHE A 20 9.31 -7.59 6.53
N ASP A 21 9.03 -8.44 5.54
CA ASP A 21 9.37 -8.13 4.15
C ASP A 21 8.53 -6.93 3.67
N SER A 22 9.18 -5.78 3.42
CA SER A 22 8.50 -4.57 2.96
C SER A 22 7.80 -4.76 1.62
N LYS A 23 8.21 -5.73 0.81
CA LYS A 23 7.54 -6.08 -0.44
C LYS A 23 6.19 -6.74 -0.18
N ASP A 24 6.12 -7.64 0.80
CA ASP A 24 4.89 -8.32 1.18
C ASP A 24 3.89 -7.34 1.82
N ILE A 25 4.38 -6.43 2.67
CA ILE A 25 3.55 -5.36 3.23
C ILE A 25 3.03 -4.45 2.10
N ALA A 26 3.91 -3.97 1.22
CA ALA A 26 3.49 -3.11 0.11
C ALA A 26 2.47 -3.81 -0.80
N SER A 27 2.64 -5.10 -1.08
CA SER A 27 1.71 -5.90 -1.89
C SER A 27 0.32 -5.98 -1.25
N LYS A 28 0.25 -6.21 0.06
CA LYS A 28 -1.00 -6.23 0.83
C LYS A 28 -1.69 -4.87 0.82
N VAL A 29 -0.95 -3.81 1.14
CA VAL A 29 -1.47 -2.43 1.13
C VAL A 29 -2.01 -2.06 -0.26
N GLN A 30 -1.31 -2.44 -1.32
CA GLN A 30 -1.77 -2.18 -2.68
C GLN A 30 -3.01 -3.01 -3.06
N SER A 31 -3.17 -4.21 -2.50
CA SER A 31 -4.39 -5.01 -2.63
C SER A 31 -5.58 -4.37 -1.91
N ASP A 32 -5.36 -3.85 -0.70
CA ASP A 32 -6.39 -3.14 0.06
C ASP A 32 -6.85 -1.87 -0.68
N ILE A 33 -5.93 -1.10 -1.26
CA ILE A 33 -6.25 0.07 -2.09
C ILE A 33 -7.14 -0.32 -3.26
N ARG A 34 -6.80 -1.38 -4.02
CA ARG A 34 -7.62 -1.85 -5.15
C ARG A 34 -9.02 -2.28 -4.70
N PHE A 35 -9.11 -2.98 -3.57
CA PHE A 35 -10.39 -3.38 -2.99
C PHE A 35 -11.25 -2.15 -2.62
N LEU A 36 -10.66 -1.17 -1.92
CA LEU A 36 -11.37 0.03 -1.49
C LEU A 36 -11.86 0.87 -2.67
N ILE A 37 -11.06 1.02 -3.72
CA ILE A 37 -11.46 1.72 -4.96
C ILE A 37 -12.66 1.02 -5.60
N SER A 38 -12.58 -0.30 -5.80
CA SER A 38 -13.67 -1.06 -6.40
C SER A 38 -14.94 -1.00 -5.56
N ARG A 39 -14.80 -1.06 -4.23
CA ARG A 39 -15.93 -0.97 -3.30
C ARG A 39 -16.58 0.42 -3.34
N LEU A 40 -15.79 1.48 -3.35
CA LEU A 40 -16.29 2.86 -3.48
C LEU A 40 -17.07 3.05 -4.79
N GLN A 41 -16.50 2.62 -5.92
CA GLN A 41 -17.17 2.68 -7.23
C GLN A 41 -18.53 1.97 -7.20
N HIS A 42 -18.59 0.80 -6.59
CA HIS A 42 -19.84 0.05 -6.47
C HIS A 42 -20.86 0.75 -5.58
N LEU A 43 -20.43 1.35 -4.46
CA LEU A 43 -21.31 2.08 -3.55
C LEU A 43 -21.85 3.37 -4.20
N GLU A 44 -21.01 4.12 -4.90
CA GLU A 44 -21.38 5.38 -5.56
C GLU A 44 -22.40 5.19 -6.69
N GLN A 45 -22.48 3.99 -7.28
CA GLN A 45 -23.45 3.64 -8.32
C GLN A 45 -24.84 3.27 -7.77
N GLN A 46 -25.00 3.17 -6.44
CA GLN A 46 -26.30 2.85 -5.84
C GLN A 46 -27.26 4.04 -5.96
N PRO A 47 -28.59 3.81 -6.09
CA PRO A 47 -29.56 4.91 -6.26
C PRO A 47 -29.60 5.93 -5.11
N ASN A 48 -29.26 5.52 -3.89
CA ASN A 48 -29.19 6.37 -2.71
C ASN A 48 -28.04 5.91 -1.80
N PRO A 49 -26.78 6.25 -2.15
CA PRO A 49 -25.64 5.78 -1.40
C PRO A 49 -25.59 6.42 -0.03
N ASN A 50 -25.26 5.65 1.00
CA ASN A 50 -25.10 6.18 2.35
C ASN A 50 -23.82 7.05 2.43
N PRO A 51 -23.94 8.37 2.67
CA PRO A 51 -22.78 9.27 2.64
C PRO A 51 -21.78 8.98 3.77
N ILE A 52 -22.25 8.48 4.92
CA ILE A 52 -21.38 8.11 6.04
C ILE A 52 -20.52 6.91 5.65
N VAL A 53 -21.14 5.89 5.01
CA VAL A 53 -20.42 4.71 4.54
C VAL A 53 -19.39 5.09 3.48
N LEU A 54 -19.76 5.92 2.50
CA LEU A 54 -18.82 6.42 1.50
C LEU A 54 -17.63 7.13 2.13
N GLN A 55 -17.88 8.00 3.11
CA GLN A 55 -16.82 8.72 3.78
C GLN A 55 -15.88 7.78 4.54
N THR A 56 -16.40 6.80 5.27
CA THR A 56 -15.57 5.80 5.94
C THR A 56 -14.66 5.04 4.97
N TYR A 57 -15.18 4.62 3.81
CA TYR A 57 -14.34 3.96 2.80
C TYR A 57 -13.29 4.89 2.18
N ARG A 58 -13.60 6.18 2.02
CA ARG A 58 -12.64 7.20 1.56
C ARG A 58 -11.53 7.43 2.58
N ASP A 59 -11.86 7.55 3.87
CA ASP A 59 -10.89 7.71 4.95
C ASP A 59 -9.96 6.49 5.03
N MET A 60 -10.52 5.28 4.88
CA MET A 60 -9.74 4.05 4.80
C MET A 60 -8.80 4.05 3.59
N LEU A 61 -9.26 4.52 2.42
CA LEU A 61 -8.44 4.58 1.21
C LEU A 61 -7.29 5.57 1.38
N GLU A 62 -7.55 6.76 1.90
CA GLU A 62 -6.54 7.78 2.20
C GLU A 62 -5.46 7.23 3.15
N SER A 63 -5.88 6.55 4.22
CA SER A 63 -4.96 5.92 5.17
C SER A 63 -4.03 4.90 4.49
N ARG A 64 -4.56 4.03 3.61
CA ARG A 64 -3.72 3.04 2.91
C ARG A 64 -2.80 3.69 1.88
N GLN A 65 -3.26 4.75 1.22
CA GLN A 65 -2.44 5.49 0.26
C GLN A 65 -1.25 6.16 0.96
N ALA A 66 -1.47 6.79 2.12
CA ALA A 66 -0.40 7.38 2.93
C ALA A 66 0.63 6.34 3.39
N VAL A 67 0.17 5.15 3.79
CA VAL A 67 1.08 4.03 4.16
C VAL A 67 1.90 3.57 2.95
N LEU A 68 1.27 3.42 1.78
CA LEU A 68 1.99 3.04 0.56
C LEU A 68 3.06 4.07 0.19
N ASP A 69 2.71 5.35 0.25
CA ASP A 69 3.63 6.44 -0.06
C ASP A 69 4.82 6.45 0.90
N TRP A 70 4.58 6.21 2.20
CA TRP A 70 5.65 6.05 3.19
C TRP A 70 6.56 4.84 2.88
N LEU A 71 5.99 3.67 2.57
CA LEU A 71 6.76 2.47 2.21
C LEU A 71 7.61 2.66 0.93
N VAL A 72 7.16 3.51 0.00
CA VAL A 72 7.88 3.81 -1.24
C VAL A 72 8.95 4.87 -1.03
N GLN A 73 8.71 5.87 -0.17
CA GLN A 73 9.71 6.89 0.19
C GLN A 73 10.89 6.29 0.96
N ASP A 74 10.64 5.37 1.87
CA ASP A 74 11.70 4.69 2.64
C ASP A 74 12.66 3.93 1.72
N LYS A 75 12.15 3.34 0.63
CA LYS A 75 12.98 2.70 -0.40
C LYS A 75 13.89 3.65 -1.16
N LYS A 76 13.54 4.95 -1.28
CA LYS A 76 14.40 5.94 -1.94
C LYS A 76 15.52 6.42 -1.01
N ALA A 77 15.30 6.44 0.30
CA ALA A 77 16.30 6.85 1.28
C ALA A 77 17.49 5.87 1.37
N VAL A 78 17.26 4.57 1.17
CA VAL A 78 18.29 3.52 1.27
C VAL A 78 19.23 3.44 0.05
N VAL A 79 18.93 4.13 -1.06
CA VAL A 79 19.74 4.03 -2.30
C VAL A 79 20.84 5.10 -2.39
N ASN A 80 20.90 6.04 -1.44
CA ASN A 80 21.91 7.09 -1.40
C ASN A 80 22.80 6.97 -0.14
N HIS A 81 23.62 5.94 -0.03
CA HIS A 81 24.84 5.94 0.79
C HIS A 81 25.82 4.87 0.31
#